data_AF-A0AA35Z4N8-F1
#
_entry.id   AF-A0AA35Z4N8-F1
#
_cell.length_a   1.000
_cell.length_b   1.000
_cell.length_c   1.000
_cell.angle_alpha   90.00
_cell.angle_beta   90.00
_cell.angle_gamma   90.00
#
_symmetry.space_group_name_H-M   'P 1'
#
loop_
_entity.id
_entity.type
_entity.pdbx_description
1 polymer ?
#
loop_
_entity_poly.entity_id
_entity_poly.type
_entity_poly.pdbx_seq_one_letter_code
_entity_poly.pdbx_strand_id
1 'polypeptide(L)'
;MAGESSTLPSESDFRFLEETYGLSPTDGVEFPFPGLSILSPPPGKVGVYLMTLNAGLRLPLIDFQEEVLQKVGCSVQILTPNVVNKVVAFEMISRANGFLPDYFVFKYLFRFWFTGDKCTFFVRLGGHTLVPDRRTP
;
A
#
# COMPACT_ATOMS: atom_id res chain seq x y z
N MET A 1 -9.38 -3.74 26.18
CA MET A 1 -8.89 -2.40 26.56
C MET A 1 -9.46 -1.42 25.55
N ALA A 2 -10.08 -0.34 26.05
CA ALA A 2 -10.63 0.85 25.37
C ALA A 2 -11.34 0.63 24.03
N GLY A 3 -12.68 0.64 24.06
CA GLY A 3 -13.48 0.85 22.86
C GLY A 3 -13.33 2.30 22.39
N GLU A 4 -12.83 2.48 21.18
CA GLU A 4 -12.81 3.78 20.53
C GLU A 4 -14.26 4.17 20.19
N SER A 5 -14.71 5.27 20.79
CA SER A 5 -15.97 5.93 20.49
C SER A 5 -16.02 6.26 19.00
N SER A 6 -16.94 5.63 18.26
CA SER A 6 -17.20 5.92 16.85
C SER A 6 -17.91 7.26 16.72
N THR A 7 -17.15 8.33 16.80
CA THR A 7 -17.64 9.67 16.50
C THR A 7 -17.88 9.74 15.00
N LEU A 8 -19.11 10.07 14.58
CA LEU A 8 -19.41 10.33 13.18
C LEU A 8 -18.47 11.42 12.64
N PRO A 9 -18.03 11.33 11.37
CA PRO A 9 -17.16 12.33 10.78
C PRO A 9 -17.81 13.70 10.83
N SER A 10 -17.05 14.69 11.28
CA SER A 10 -17.49 16.07 11.38
C SER A 10 -17.34 16.81 10.05
N GLU A 11 -18.03 17.93 9.90
CA GLU A 11 -17.87 18.82 8.74
C GLU A 11 -16.44 19.38 8.64
N SER A 12 -15.72 19.50 9.78
CA SER A 12 -14.29 19.83 9.79
C SER A 12 -13.42 18.74 9.17
N ASP A 13 -13.78 17.46 9.29
CA ASP A 13 -12.98 16.37 8.72
C ASP A 13 -13.04 16.38 7.20
N PHE A 14 -14.22 16.63 6.64
CA PHE A 14 -14.38 16.78 5.19
C PHE A 14 -13.67 18.02 4.65
N ARG A 15 -13.77 19.15 5.36
CA ARG A 15 -13.04 20.38 4.99
C ARG A 15 -11.53 20.16 4.97
N PHE A 16 -11.01 19.44 5.96
CA PHE A 16 -9.59 19.07 5.99
C PHE A 16 -9.19 18.23 4.77
N LEU A 17 -10.00 17.24 4.40
CA LEU A 17 -9.75 16.42 3.20
C LEU A 17 -9.78 17.25 1.92
N GLU A 18 -10.72 18.19 1.80
CA GLU A 18 -10.85 19.07 0.64
C GLU A 18 -9.67 20.05 0.55
N GLU A 19 -9.34 20.75 1.62
CA GLU A 19 -8.26 21.74 1.65
C GLU A 19 -6.87 21.09 1.48
N THR A 20 -6.64 19.93 2.09
CA THR A 20 -5.32 19.29 2.10
C THR A 20 -5.11 18.40 0.87
N TYR A 21 -6.16 17.69 0.44
CA TYR A 21 -6.07 16.65 -0.57
C TYR A 21 -6.90 16.91 -1.82
N GLY A 22 -7.78 17.91 -1.83
CA GLY A 22 -8.73 18.15 -2.92
C GLY A 22 -9.80 17.05 -3.04
N LEU A 23 -10.12 16.37 -1.93
CA LEU A 23 -11.09 15.28 -1.89
C LEU A 23 -12.42 15.80 -1.33
N SER A 24 -13.37 16.10 -2.20
CA SER A 24 -14.66 16.69 -1.82
C SER A 24 -15.76 15.64 -1.67
N PRO A 25 -16.76 15.84 -0.79
CA PRO A 25 -17.96 15.00 -0.75
C PRO A 25 -18.67 14.87 -2.11
N THR A 26 -18.58 15.90 -2.96
CA THR A 26 -19.18 15.89 -4.30
C THR A 26 -18.52 14.89 -5.24
N ASP A 27 -17.28 14.48 -4.96
CA ASP A 27 -16.56 13.44 -5.71
C ASP A 27 -16.90 12.02 -5.22
N GLY A 28 -17.87 11.89 -4.30
CA GLY A 28 -18.26 10.63 -3.68
C GLY A 28 -17.30 10.18 -2.59
N VAL A 29 -16.57 11.11 -1.97
CA VAL A 29 -15.73 10.81 -0.79
C VAL A 29 -16.65 10.53 0.40
N GLU A 30 -16.42 9.39 1.04
CA GLU A 30 -17.19 8.94 2.20
C GLU A 30 -16.22 8.40 3.25
N PHE A 31 -16.49 8.70 4.52
CA PHE A 31 -15.79 8.04 5.62
C PHE A 31 -16.42 6.66 5.88
N PRO A 32 -15.60 5.67 6.28
CA PRO A 32 -16.12 4.34 6.59
C PRO A 32 -17.08 4.40 7.78
N PHE A 33 -18.26 3.80 7.62
CA PHE A 33 -19.18 3.54 8.73
C PHE A 33 -18.70 2.35 9.56
N PRO A 34 -19.13 2.23 10.84
CA PRO A 34 -18.78 1.08 11.66
C PRO A 34 -19.11 -0.26 10.96
N GLY A 35 -18.12 -1.15 10.88
CA GLY A 35 -18.26 -2.46 10.23
C GLY A 35 -17.80 -2.52 8.77
N LEU A 36 -17.47 -1.40 8.14
CA LEU A 36 -16.79 -1.41 6.84
C LEU A 36 -15.30 -1.71 7.01
N SER A 37 -14.82 -2.67 6.24
CA SER A 37 -13.39 -2.94 6.08
C SER A 37 -12.89 -2.25 4.83
N ILE A 38 -11.68 -1.68 4.89
CA ILE A 38 -11.02 -1.12 3.71
C ILE A 38 -10.78 -2.18 2.63
N LEU A 39 -10.67 -3.45 3.04
CA LEU A 39 -10.49 -4.62 2.17
C LEU A 39 -11.77 -5.04 1.45
N SER A 40 -12.91 -4.54 1.92
CA SER A 40 -14.23 -4.81 1.36
C SER A 40 -15.01 -3.51 1.19
N PRO A 41 -14.52 -2.57 0.36
CA PRO A 41 -15.23 -1.32 0.14
C PRO A 41 -16.56 -1.58 -0.58
N PRO A 42 -17.54 -0.67 -0.48
CA PRO A 42 -18.79 -0.78 -1.23
C PRO A 42 -18.53 -0.85 -2.75
N PRO A 43 -19.43 -1.47 -3.54
CA PRO A 43 -19.31 -1.51 -4.99
C PRO A 43 -19.12 -0.11 -5.59
N GLY A 44 -18.14 0.04 -6.47
CA GLY A 44 -17.80 1.33 -7.10
C GLY A 44 -17.00 2.29 -6.20
N LYS A 45 -16.63 1.88 -4.99
CA LYS A 45 -15.75 2.64 -4.09
C LYS A 45 -14.39 1.96 -3.97
N VAL A 46 -13.41 2.75 -3.57
CA VAL A 46 -12.06 2.31 -3.24
C VAL A 46 -11.75 2.79 -1.83
N GLY A 47 -11.30 1.88 -0.97
CA GLY A 47 -10.87 2.23 0.37
C GLY A 47 -9.46 2.80 0.37
N VAL A 48 -9.27 3.99 0.95
CA VAL A 48 -7.94 4.59 1.14
C VAL A 48 -7.76 4.99 2.59
N TYR A 49 -6.64 4.57 3.20
CA TYR A 49 -6.30 5.03 4.55
C TYR A 49 -5.90 6.50 4.51
N LEU A 50 -6.37 7.29 5.47
CA LEU A 50 -5.91 8.67 5.63
C LEU A 50 -4.38 8.75 5.79
N MET A 51 -3.79 7.74 6.44
CA MET A 51 -2.33 7.64 6.60
C MET A 51 -1.59 7.46 5.28
N THR A 52 -2.22 6.83 4.28
CA THR A 52 -1.69 6.71 2.92
C THR A 52 -1.68 8.09 2.25
N LEU A 53 -2.76 8.87 2.40
CA LEU A 53 -2.82 10.26 1.91
C LEU A 53 -1.77 11.17 2.58
N ASN A 54 -1.62 11.06 3.91
CA ASN A 54 -0.61 11.78 4.68
C ASN A 54 0.83 11.45 4.21
N ALA A 55 1.06 10.21 3.77
CA ALA A 55 2.33 9.78 3.18
C ALA A 55 2.53 10.25 1.71
N GLY A 56 1.59 11.03 1.17
CA GLY A 56 1.60 11.51 -0.22
C GLY A 56 1.16 10.47 -1.24
N LEU A 57 0.63 9.33 -0.80
CA LEU A 57 0.16 8.25 -1.67
C LEU A 57 -1.32 8.47 -1.98
N ARG A 58 -1.67 8.43 -3.27
CA ARG A 58 -3.05 8.68 -3.75
C ARG A 58 -3.80 7.42 -4.17
N LEU A 59 -3.15 6.26 -4.10
CA LEU A 59 -3.70 4.99 -4.51
C LEU A 59 -4.04 4.13 -3.27
N PRO A 60 -5.08 3.30 -3.33
CA PRO A 60 -5.37 2.33 -2.28
C PRO A 60 -4.18 1.42 -2.03
N LEU A 61 -4.07 0.93 -0.80
CA LEU A 61 -3.21 -0.22 -0.53
C LEU A 61 -3.89 -1.44 -1.16
N ILE A 62 -3.15 -2.12 -2.03
CA ILE A 62 -3.54 -3.42 -2.60
C ILE A 62 -3.24 -4.53 -1.58
N ASP A 63 -4.02 -5.62 -1.60
CA ASP A 63 -3.93 -6.71 -0.61
C ASP A 63 -2.50 -7.20 -0.39
N PHE A 64 -1.74 -7.34 -1.48
CA PHE A 64 -0.35 -7.77 -1.43
C PHE A 64 0.54 -6.75 -0.73
N GLN A 65 0.29 -5.45 -0.92
CA GLN A 65 1.03 -4.41 -0.21
C GLN A 65 0.77 -4.47 1.28
N GLU A 66 -0.47 -4.69 1.72
CA GLU A 66 -0.76 -4.89 3.12
C GLU A 66 -0.06 -6.15 3.68
N GLU A 67 -0.09 -7.27 2.95
CA GLU A 67 0.62 -8.49 3.34
C GLU A 67 2.13 -8.24 3.54
N VAL A 68 2.76 -7.52 2.60
CA VAL A 68 4.18 -7.15 2.70
C VAL A 68 4.43 -6.30 3.96
N LEU A 69 3.57 -5.32 4.24
CA LEU A 69 3.72 -4.44 5.40
C LEU A 69 3.55 -5.19 6.72
N GLN A 70 2.53 -6.05 6.83
CA GLN A 70 2.31 -6.88 8.01
C GLN A 70 3.50 -7.82 8.26
N LYS A 71 4.01 -8.50 7.23
CA LYS A 71 5.13 -9.44 7.37
C LYS A 71 6.47 -8.78 7.65
N VAL A 72 6.69 -7.55 7.18
CA VAL A 72 7.89 -6.77 7.49
C VAL A 72 7.76 -6.03 8.82
N GLY A 73 6.55 -5.86 9.34
CA GLY A 73 6.28 -5.09 10.56
C GLY A 73 6.43 -3.58 10.36
N CYS A 74 6.02 -3.07 9.19
CA CYS A 74 6.10 -1.66 8.84
C CYS A 74 4.73 -1.00 8.76
N SER A 75 4.64 0.24 9.25
CA SER A 75 3.47 1.10 9.00
C SER A 75 3.57 1.76 7.64
N VAL A 76 2.42 2.03 7.00
CA VAL A 76 2.36 2.80 5.74
C VAL A 76 3.00 4.19 5.87
N GLN A 77 2.93 4.79 7.06
CA GLN A 77 3.44 6.16 7.32
C GLN A 77 4.96 6.28 7.18
N ILE A 78 5.68 5.18 7.39
CA ILE A 78 7.15 5.17 7.35
C ILE A 78 7.69 4.73 6.00
N LEU A 79 6.82 4.43 5.03
CA LEU A 79 7.23 4.00 3.70
C LEU A 79 7.74 5.17 2.88
N THR A 80 8.88 4.97 2.24
CA THR A 80 9.28 5.87 1.16
C THR A 80 8.44 5.61 -0.10
N PRO A 81 8.15 6.61 -0.94
CA PRO A 81 7.42 6.40 -2.21
C PRO A 81 8.05 5.32 -3.11
N ASN A 82 9.38 5.18 -3.06
CA ASN A 82 10.13 4.15 -3.79
C ASN A 82 9.76 2.72 -3.35
N VAL A 83 9.43 2.50 -2.07
CA VAL A 83 8.96 1.20 -1.57
C VAL A 83 7.63 0.84 -2.21
N VAL A 84 6.68 1.77 -2.18
CA VAL A 84 5.34 1.57 -2.71
C VAL A 84 5.42 1.20 -4.18
N ASN A 85 6.21 1.94 -4.97
CA ASN A 85 6.40 1.66 -6.39
C ASN A 85 6.95 0.25 -6.65
N LYS A 86 7.86 -0.27 -5.81
CA LYS A 86 8.42 -1.62 -5.99
C LYS A 86 7.40 -2.72 -5.71
N VAL A 87 6.57 -2.54 -4.68
CA VAL A 87 5.51 -3.50 -4.34
C VAL A 87 4.45 -3.53 -5.44
N VAL A 88 3.97 -2.35 -5.86
CA VAL A 88 3.00 -2.21 -6.96
C VAL A 88 3.54 -2.81 -8.25
N ALA A 89 4.79 -2.50 -8.62
CA ALA A 89 5.40 -3.05 -9.83
C ALA A 89 5.51 -4.57 -9.79
N PHE A 90 5.89 -5.14 -8.64
CA PHE A 90 5.95 -6.59 -8.49
C PHE A 90 4.56 -7.24 -8.66
N GLU A 91 3.54 -6.70 -8.00
CA GLU A 91 2.17 -7.22 -8.15
C GLU A 91 1.68 -7.14 -9.60
N MET A 92 1.86 -6.00 -10.26
CA MET A 92 1.47 -5.81 -11.66
C MET A 92 2.15 -6.85 -12.57
N ILE A 93 3.45 -7.08 -12.40
CA ILE A 93 4.21 -8.05 -13.18
C ILE A 93 3.74 -9.49 -12.88
N SER A 94 3.52 -9.85 -11.61
CA SER A 94 3.02 -11.17 -11.23
C SER A 94 1.67 -11.46 -11.92
N ARG A 95 0.72 -10.53 -11.79
CA ARG A 95 -0.62 -10.69 -12.38
C ARG A 95 -0.58 -10.72 -13.90
N ALA A 96 0.23 -9.87 -14.53
CA ALA A 96 0.40 -9.87 -15.99
C ALA A 96 0.98 -11.20 -16.53
N ASN A 97 1.74 -11.93 -15.71
CA ASN A 97 2.28 -13.24 -16.05
C ASN A 97 1.37 -14.41 -15.60
N GLY A 98 0.18 -14.13 -15.06
CA GLY A 98 -0.79 -15.16 -14.66
C GLY A 98 -0.54 -15.77 -13.28
N PHE A 99 0.28 -15.16 -12.44
CA PHE A 99 0.55 -15.62 -11.07
C PHE A 99 0.03 -14.61 -10.05
N LEU A 100 -0.41 -15.09 -8.88
CA LEU A 100 -0.63 -14.22 -7.74
C LEU A 100 0.72 -13.76 -7.17
N PRO A 101 0.84 -12.50 -6.74
CA PRO A 101 2.06 -12.05 -6.08
C PRO A 101 2.26 -12.82 -4.76
N ASP A 102 3.49 -13.25 -4.52
CA ASP A 102 3.86 -13.99 -3.31
C ASP A 102 4.94 -13.25 -2.53
N TYR A 103 4.75 -13.15 -1.21
CA TYR A 103 5.66 -12.42 -0.33
C TYR A 103 7.07 -13.02 -0.32
N PHE A 104 7.21 -14.35 -0.36
CA PHE A 104 8.52 -15.00 -0.28
C PHE A 104 9.32 -14.77 -1.57
N VAL A 105 8.66 -14.80 -2.73
CA VAL A 105 9.27 -14.41 -4.01
C VAL A 105 9.68 -12.94 -3.99
N PHE A 106 8.81 -12.05 -3.49
CA PHE A 106 9.15 -10.64 -3.34
C PHE A 106 10.36 -10.41 -2.42
N LYS A 107 10.38 -11.05 -1.25
CA LYS A 107 11.51 -11.00 -0.30
C LYS A 107 12.79 -11.60 -0.87
N TYR A 108 12.69 -12.52 -1.83
CA TYR A 108 13.84 -13.05 -2.53
C TYR A 108 14.48 -12.00 -3.46
N LEU A 109 13.67 -11.14 -4.10
CA LEU A 109 14.12 -10.10 -5.03
C LEU A 109 14.54 -8.80 -4.32
N PHE A 110 13.88 -8.47 -3.21
CA PHE A 110 14.07 -7.21 -2.49
C PHE A 110 14.54 -7.45 -1.05
N ARG A 111 15.49 -6.64 -0.58
CA ARG A 111 15.83 -6.53 0.85
C ARG A 111 15.14 -5.32 1.46
N PHE A 112 14.66 -5.51 2.68
CA PHE A 112 14.16 -4.45 3.54
C PHE A 112 15.29 -3.85 4.37
N TRP A 113 15.21 -2.53 4.57
CA TRP A 113 16.13 -1.78 5.41
C TRP A 113 15.40 -0.62 6.09
N PHE A 114 15.80 -0.33 7.33
CA PHE A 114 15.32 0.82 8.08
C PHE A 114 16.42 1.88 8.14
N THR A 115 16.13 3.08 7.63
CA THR A 115 17.04 4.23 7.72
C THR A 115 16.36 5.28 8.59
N GLY A 116 16.76 5.34 9.87
CA GLY A 116 16.08 6.17 10.86
C GLY A 116 14.65 5.69 11.08
N ASP A 117 13.69 6.59 10.87
CA ASP A 117 12.25 6.35 10.96
C ASP A 117 11.62 5.87 9.66
N LYS A 118 12.40 5.67 8.59
CA LYS A 118 11.89 5.27 7.26
C LYS A 118 12.21 3.83 6.90
N CYS A 119 11.25 3.16 6.28
CA CYS A 119 11.42 1.87 5.65
C CYS A 119 11.68 2.03 4.14
N THR A 120 12.71 1.33 3.66
CA THR A 120 13.10 1.30 2.26
C THR A 120 13.35 -0.13 1.75
N PHE A 121 13.19 -0.32 0.44
CA PHE A 121 13.47 -1.58 -0.25
C PHE A 121 14.56 -1.37 -1.30
N PHE A 122 15.55 -2.27 -1.28
CA PHE A 122 16.60 -2.30 -2.29
C PHE A 122 16.57 -3.63 -3.04
N VAL A 123 16.88 -3.57 -4.34
CA VAL A 123 17.03 -4.77 -5.16
C VAL A 123 18.21 -5.57 -4.62
N ARG A 124 18.05 -6.89 -4.47
CA ARG A 124 19.18 -7.76 -4.16
C ARG A 124 20.14 -7.84 -5.36
N LEU A 125 21.39 -7.46 -5.13
CA LEU A 125 22.49 -7.76 -6.04
C LEU A 125 22.56 -9.30 -6.23
N GLY A 126 22.58 -9.77 -7.48
CA GLY A 126 22.60 -11.19 -7.83
C GLY A 126 21.25 -11.85 -8.11
N GLY A 127 20.14 -11.09 -8.14
CA GLY A 127 18.81 -11.63 -8.48
C GLY A 127 18.66 -12.16 -9.92
N HIS A 128 19.62 -11.83 -10.80
CA HIS A 128 19.66 -12.28 -12.21
C HIS A 128 20.01 -13.77 -12.38
N THR A 129 20.33 -14.48 -11.30
CA THR A 129 20.89 -15.83 -11.36
C THR A 129 19.82 -16.95 -11.49
N LEU A 130 18.52 -16.60 -11.56
CA LEU A 130 17.44 -17.60 -11.50
C LEU A 130 16.95 -18.12 -12.85
N VAL A 131 17.35 -17.51 -13.97
CA VAL A 131 17.21 -18.13 -15.28
C VAL A 131 18.61 -18.14 -15.88
N PRO A 132 19.25 -19.31 -16.06
CA PRO A 132 20.40 -19.36 -16.93
C PRO A 132 19.93 -18.81 -18.27
N ASP A 133 20.53 -17.71 -18.71
CA ASP A 133 20.32 -17.23 -20.07
C ASP A 133 20.73 -18.40 -20.97
N ARG A 134 19.76 -19.11 -21.55
CA ARG A 134 20.01 -20.20 -22.52
C ARG A 134 20.48 -19.62 -23.86
N ARG A 135 21.20 -18.51 -23.80
CA ARG A 135 21.98 -17.94 -24.89
C ARG A 135 23.44 -18.11 -24.53
N THR A 136 23.89 -19.36 -24.54
CA THR A 136 25.26 -19.65 -24.97
C THR A 136 25.19 -20.12 -26.43
N PRO A 137 26.07 -19.62 -27.31
CA PRO A 137 26.30 -20.22 -28.62
C PRO A 137 26.82 -21.66 -28.52
#